data_AF-A0A7Y5N0U8-F1
#
_entry.id   AF-A0A7Y5N0U8-F1
#
_cell.length_a   1.000
_cell.length_b   1.000
_cell.length_c   1.000
_cell.angle_alpha   90.00
_cell.angle_beta   90.00
_cell.angle_gamma   90.00
#
_symmetry.space_group_name_H-M   'P 1'
#
loop_
_entity.id
_entity.type
_entity.pdbx_description
1 polymer ?
#
loop_
_entity_poly.entity_id
_entity_poly.type
_entity_poly.pdbx_seq_one_letter_code
_entity_poly.pdbx_strand_id
1 'polypeptide(L)'
;MRLGRGFLDFWFARLEAEPAAAFRVTLGCVLMFDVGVTFLPHLDQWFGPQGLYEAGELDWWLAQPGRWSLLDAHSDLAALRWAAVGLMVAAYGLIFGLGTRLCALAAFVLLTSFHHRNPNILNAGDILLRSGLFYLALMPSWRAWSLDRLLGRRLGWHAAPLIKAWPVRLAQIQLCLLYLFTGIEKCRPGLEGDWLSGDAVGRSLRFVTIARVDWFSGLPLWLGAPVTWLTLAWELAFGLLVLWQRTRPAALAFGVLVHAGIFATMEVTHFSFTILAFYWLFVPASVLMDMRGQSSNGERRLLRVFYDTMCPVCNRARRTLQRLDWLGRLRFEDLHDRPLCEAALPGVTYADQLRAMYVLRPDGRHFAGFDALRALMPVLPLFWMLWPLWMLAWLPGFSHLGRALYRYIARNRFMYASCDSEVCSLHLKLLAGREMDDEVVRQVVALHERFSKSRPQAAASGS
;
A
#
# COMPACT_ATOMS: atom_id res chain seq x y z
N MET A 1 -30.79 3.18 19.47
CA MET A 1 -29.67 4.15 19.53
C MET A 1 -28.31 3.61 19.03
N ARG A 2 -27.87 2.39 19.37
CA ARG A 2 -26.55 1.87 18.94
C ARG A 2 -26.40 1.66 17.42
N LEU A 3 -27.43 1.15 16.74
CA LEU A 3 -27.40 0.96 15.28
C LEU A 3 -27.29 2.29 14.50
N GLY A 4 -28.06 3.31 14.91
CA GLY A 4 -28.02 4.63 14.28
C GLY A 4 -26.66 5.32 14.44
N ARG A 5 -26.02 5.20 15.62
CA ARG A 5 -24.67 5.72 15.82
C ARG A 5 -23.64 4.99 14.95
N GLY A 6 -23.72 3.66 14.86
CA GLY A 6 -22.85 2.88 13.97
C GLY A 6 -22.98 3.25 12.49
N PHE A 7 -24.22 3.48 12.01
CA PHE A 7 -24.46 3.95 10.65
C PHE A 7 -23.85 5.35 10.40
N LEU A 8 -24.07 6.29 11.34
CA LEU A 8 -23.51 7.63 11.24
C LEU A 8 -21.98 7.63 11.28
N ASP A 9 -21.38 6.82 12.16
CA ASP A 9 -19.93 6.67 12.26
C ASP A 9 -19.35 6.06 10.98
N PHE A 10 -20.02 5.06 10.38
CA PHE A 10 -19.57 4.44 9.14
C PHE A 10 -19.48 5.45 7.97
N TRP A 11 -20.52 6.27 7.79
CA TRP A 11 -20.64 7.22 6.67
C TRP A 11 -20.01 8.59 6.93
N PHE A 12 -20.04 9.08 8.16
CA PHE A 12 -19.72 10.48 8.47
C PHE A 12 -18.56 10.67 9.44
N ALA A 13 -17.88 9.61 9.87
CA ALA A 13 -16.63 9.75 10.61
C ALA A 13 -15.61 10.59 9.84
N ARG A 14 -14.74 11.25 10.62
CA ARG A 14 -13.58 11.96 10.09
C ARG A 14 -12.45 10.95 9.90
N LEU A 15 -11.97 10.86 8.66
CA LEU A 15 -10.82 10.05 8.29
C LEU A 15 -9.65 10.96 7.97
N GLU A 16 -8.44 10.50 8.24
CA GLU A 16 -7.22 11.12 7.75
C GLU A 16 -7.18 11.08 6.20
N ALA A 17 -6.68 12.14 5.57
CA ALA A 17 -6.74 12.34 4.12
C ALA A 17 -5.62 11.63 3.34
N GLU A 18 -4.61 11.08 4.00
CA GLU A 18 -3.44 10.44 3.37
C GLU A 18 -3.83 9.30 2.43
N PRO A 19 -4.73 8.35 2.79
CA PRO A 19 -5.21 7.33 1.87
C PRO A 19 -5.85 7.90 0.59
N ALA A 20 -6.65 8.97 0.76
CA ALA A 20 -7.29 9.65 -0.37
C ALA A 20 -6.29 10.39 -1.25
N ALA A 21 -5.22 10.95 -0.67
CA ALA A 21 -4.15 11.60 -1.41
C ALA A 21 -3.28 10.58 -2.17
N ALA A 22 -2.97 9.44 -1.56
CA ALA A 22 -2.28 8.33 -2.23
C ALA A 22 -3.10 7.82 -3.43
N PHE A 23 -4.41 7.59 -3.22
CA PHE A 23 -5.35 7.23 -4.28
C PHE A 23 -5.36 8.27 -5.41
N ARG A 24 -5.47 9.56 -5.08
CA ARG A 24 -5.43 10.67 -6.05
C ARG A 24 -4.17 10.62 -6.91
N VAL A 25 -3.00 10.56 -6.28
CA VAL A 25 -1.70 10.59 -6.96
C VAL A 25 -1.56 9.38 -7.87
N THR A 26 -1.82 8.17 -7.37
CA THR A 26 -1.69 6.95 -8.17
C THR A 26 -2.68 6.92 -9.32
N LEU A 27 -3.95 7.30 -9.10
CA LEU A 27 -4.94 7.35 -10.18
C LEU A 27 -4.58 8.40 -11.24
N GLY A 28 -4.03 9.55 -10.84
CA GLY A 28 -3.49 10.55 -11.76
C GLY A 28 -2.31 10.01 -12.58
N CYS A 29 -1.40 9.24 -11.97
CA CYS A 29 -0.31 8.58 -12.69
C CYS A 29 -0.82 7.53 -13.68
N VAL A 30 -1.82 6.72 -13.28
CA VAL A 30 -2.45 5.74 -14.18
C VAL A 30 -3.10 6.43 -15.37
N LEU A 31 -3.87 7.48 -15.13
CA LEU A 31 -4.48 8.27 -16.19
C LEU A 31 -3.43 8.87 -17.13
N MET A 32 -2.33 9.36 -16.58
CA MET A 32 -1.26 9.95 -17.38
C MET A 32 -0.52 8.90 -18.22
N PHE A 33 -0.27 7.71 -17.64
CA PHE A 33 0.30 6.58 -18.36
C PHE A 33 -0.62 6.16 -19.51
N ASP A 34 -1.92 5.98 -19.23
CA ASP A 34 -2.89 5.56 -20.23
C ASP A 34 -3.00 6.58 -21.37
N VAL A 35 -3.14 7.87 -21.05
CA VAL A 35 -3.27 8.90 -22.08
C VAL A 35 -1.96 9.09 -22.85
N GLY A 36 -0.84 9.21 -22.15
CA GLY A 36 0.46 9.55 -22.77
C GLY A 36 1.08 8.39 -23.54
N VAL A 37 0.92 7.16 -23.07
CA VAL A 37 1.56 5.96 -23.66
C VAL A 37 0.59 5.20 -24.55
N THR A 38 -0.67 5.07 -24.17
CA THR A 38 -1.66 4.27 -24.91
C THR A 38 -2.43 5.13 -25.92
N PHE A 39 -3.09 6.20 -25.47
CA PHE A 39 -4.07 6.93 -26.31
C PHE A 39 -3.40 7.86 -27.32
N LEU A 40 -2.46 8.69 -26.85
CA LEU A 40 -1.94 9.79 -27.65
C LEU A 40 -1.22 9.34 -28.93
N PRO A 41 -0.41 8.25 -28.93
CA PRO A 41 0.22 7.74 -30.14
C PRO A 41 -0.78 7.25 -31.20
N HIS A 42 -1.97 6.81 -30.78
CA HIS A 42 -2.99 6.22 -31.63
C HIS A 42 -4.26 7.07 -31.76
N LEU A 43 -4.20 8.35 -31.35
CA LEU A 43 -5.39 9.21 -31.21
C LEU A 43 -6.21 9.31 -32.50
N ASP A 44 -5.54 9.50 -33.64
CA ASP A 44 -6.20 9.61 -34.95
C ASP A 44 -6.81 8.27 -35.40
N GLN A 45 -6.08 7.18 -35.18
CA GLN A 45 -6.55 5.83 -35.53
C GLN A 45 -7.75 5.38 -34.70
N TRP A 46 -7.82 5.76 -33.42
CA TRP A 46 -8.86 5.29 -32.51
C TRP A 46 -10.07 6.21 -32.43
N PHE A 47 -9.89 7.51 -32.64
CA PHE A 47 -10.95 8.51 -32.44
C PHE A 47 -11.13 9.48 -33.60
N GLY A 48 -10.16 9.55 -34.50
CA GLY A 48 -10.15 10.48 -35.63
C GLY A 48 -11.20 10.17 -36.69
N PRO A 49 -11.41 11.10 -37.63
CA PRO A 49 -12.40 10.96 -38.69
C PRO A 49 -12.05 9.90 -39.73
N GLN A 50 -10.77 9.52 -39.84
CA GLN A 50 -10.28 8.40 -40.67
C GLN A 50 -9.78 7.24 -39.80
N GLY A 51 -10.46 7.02 -38.66
CA GLY A 51 -10.12 5.96 -37.72
C GLY A 51 -10.29 4.55 -38.31
N LEU A 52 -9.91 3.55 -37.52
CA LEU A 52 -9.89 2.14 -37.91
C LEU A 52 -11.26 1.54 -38.28
N TYR A 53 -12.35 2.17 -37.87
CA TYR A 53 -13.71 1.65 -38.05
C TYR A 53 -14.40 2.31 -39.25
N GLU A 54 -15.14 1.52 -40.02
CA GLU A 54 -15.96 2.04 -41.11
C GLU A 54 -17.12 2.89 -40.58
N ALA A 55 -17.58 3.85 -41.38
CA ALA A 55 -18.71 4.70 -41.02
C ALA A 55 -19.97 3.85 -40.77
N GLY A 56 -20.59 4.03 -39.61
CA GLY A 56 -21.80 3.30 -39.20
C GLY A 56 -21.56 2.07 -38.30
N GLU A 57 -20.33 1.56 -38.20
CA GLU A 57 -20.03 0.37 -37.38
C GLU A 57 -20.31 0.56 -35.88
N LEU A 58 -20.19 1.81 -35.41
CA LEU A 58 -20.43 2.16 -34.01
C LEU A 58 -21.86 2.69 -33.75
N ASP A 59 -22.75 2.76 -34.75
CA ASP A 59 -24.07 3.37 -34.59
C ASP A 59 -24.91 2.71 -33.49
N TRP A 60 -24.81 1.39 -33.33
CA TRP A 60 -25.46 0.64 -32.26
C TRP A 60 -25.06 1.11 -30.87
N TRP A 61 -23.81 1.57 -30.72
CA TRP A 61 -23.26 2.12 -29.48
C TRP A 61 -23.59 3.59 -29.33
N LEU A 62 -23.41 4.36 -30.41
CA LEU A 62 -23.68 5.80 -30.41
C LEU A 62 -25.17 6.10 -30.11
N ALA A 63 -26.07 5.18 -30.46
CA ALA A 63 -27.51 5.26 -30.18
C ALA A 63 -27.94 4.76 -28.79
N GLN A 64 -27.02 4.26 -27.94
CA GLN A 64 -27.38 3.73 -26.63
C GLN A 64 -28.01 4.80 -25.71
N PRO A 65 -29.17 4.54 -25.09
CA PRO A 65 -29.79 5.49 -24.16
C PRO A 65 -28.88 5.83 -22.99
N GLY A 66 -28.74 7.13 -22.69
CA GLY A 66 -27.91 7.61 -21.59
C GLY A 66 -26.40 7.72 -21.90
N ARG A 67 -25.97 7.34 -23.11
CA ARG A 67 -24.63 7.68 -23.61
C ARG A 67 -24.50 9.19 -23.79
N TRP A 68 -23.33 9.73 -23.44
CA TRP A 68 -22.98 11.12 -23.69
C TRP A 68 -21.48 11.26 -23.96
N SER A 69 -21.09 12.24 -24.77
CA SER A 69 -19.70 12.65 -24.98
C SER A 69 -19.63 14.11 -25.38
N LEU A 70 -18.69 14.87 -24.80
CA LEU A 70 -18.40 16.24 -25.26
C LEU A 70 -17.81 16.26 -26.68
N LEU A 71 -17.28 15.13 -27.14
CA LEU A 71 -16.64 14.97 -28.44
C LEU A 71 -17.62 14.55 -29.53
N ASP A 72 -18.91 14.42 -29.23
CA ASP A 72 -19.92 14.16 -30.26
C ASP A 72 -20.15 15.41 -31.14
N ALA A 73 -19.99 16.60 -30.56
CA ALA A 73 -20.13 17.87 -31.27
C ALA A 73 -18.90 18.23 -32.14
N HIS A 74 -17.76 17.55 -31.93
CA HIS A 74 -16.48 17.88 -32.56
C HIS A 74 -15.79 16.61 -33.05
N SER A 75 -15.72 16.42 -34.36
CA SER A 75 -15.07 15.26 -35.00
C SER A 75 -13.70 15.56 -35.60
N ASP A 76 -13.24 16.80 -35.54
CA ASP A 76 -11.95 17.18 -36.10
C ASP A 76 -10.79 16.76 -35.18
N LEU A 77 -9.66 16.43 -35.80
CA LEU A 77 -8.49 15.93 -35.10
C LEU A 77 -7.89 16.99 -34.15
N ALA A 78 -8.08 18.28 -34.42
CA ALA A 78 -7.57 19.33 -33.54
C ALA A 78 -8.33 19.37 -32.21
N ALA A 79 -9.67 19.28 -32.24
CA ALA A 79 -10.49 19.17 -31.05
C ALA A 79 -10.12 17.95 -30.19
N LEU A 80 -9.91 16.78 -30.82
CA LEU A 80 -9.46 15.57 -30.14
C LEU A 80 -8.10 15.76 -29.46
N ARG A 81 -7.15 16.41 -30.14
CA ARG A 81 -5.82 16.72 -29.57
C ARG A 81 -5.92 17.66 -28.38
N TRP A 82 -6.72 18.72 -28.46
CA TRP A 82 -6.93 19.65 -27.35
C TRP A 82 -7.63 18.99 -26.16
N ALA A 83 -8.60 18.10 -26.41
CA ALA A 83 -9.24 17.31 -25.37
C ALA A 83 -8.25 16.36 -24.68
N ALA A 84 -7.35 15.72 -25.44
CA ALA A 84 -6.28 14.88 -24.89
C ALA A 84 -5.29 15.70 -24.04
N VAL A 85 -4.88 16.89 -24.51
CA VAL A 85 -4.06 17.82 -23.73
C VAL A 85 -4.77 18.24 -22.43
N GLY A 86 -6.05 18.57 -22.50
CA GLY A 86 -6.85 18.90 -21.32
C GLY A 86 -6.90 17.75 -20.31
N LEU A 87 -7.00 16.51 -20.79
CA LEU A 87 -6.97 15.31 -19.96
C LEU A 87 -5.59 15.11 -19.29
N MET A 88 -4.49 15.34 -20.01
CA MET A 88 -3.14 15.30 -19.43
C MET A 88 -2.93 16.40 -18.38
N VAL A 89 -3.41 17.63 -18.63
CA VAL A 89 -3.36 18.73 -17.67
C VAL A 89 -4.16 18.38 -16.41
N ALA A 90 -5.35 17.81 -16.58
CA ALA A 90 -6.14 17.30 -15.47
C ALA A 90 -5.40 16.20 -14.70
N ALA A 91 -4.74 15.25 -15.39
CA ALA A 91 -3.94 14.20 -14.77
C ALA A 91 -2.77 14.78 -13.95
N TYR A 92 -2.03 15.75 -14.48
CA TYR A 92 -0.98 16.45 -13.71
C TYR A 92 -1.53 17.21 -12.50
N GLY A 93 -2.68 17.88 -12.66
CA GLY A 93 -3.39 18.51 -11.54
C GLY A 93 -3.76 17.49 -10.45
N LEU A 94 -4.15 16.27 -10.84
CA LEU A 94 -4.36 15.15 -9.93
C LEU A 94 -3.08 14.59 -9.33
N ILE A 95 -1.94 14.59 -10.02
CA ILE A 95 -0.66 14.11 -9.46
C ILE A 95 -0.14 15.11 -8.40
N PHE A 96 -0.01 16.39 -8.77
CA PHE A 96 0.55 17.41 -7.87
C PHE A 96 -0.46 17.95 -6.85
N GLY A 97 -1.74 17.76 -7.12
CA GLY A 97 -2.81 18.18 -6.22
C GLY A 97 -3.10 19.67 -6.34
N LEU A 98 -3.25 20.15 -7.57
CA LEU A 98 -3.61 21.52 -7.91
C LEU A 98 -5.00 21.51 -8.54
N GLY A 99 -5.93 22.29 -7.98
CA GLY A 99 -7.32 22.32 -8.43
C GLY A 99 -8.01 20.96 -8.35
N THR A 100 -7.71 20.14 -7.33
CA THR A 100 -7.96 18.67 -7.39
C THR A 100 -9.37 18.28 -7.80
N ARG A 101 -10.40 19.00 -7.30
CA ARG A 101 -11.80 18.68 -7.59
C ARG A 101 -12.17 18.98 -9.03
N LEU A 102 -11.69 20.12 -9.54
CA LEU A 102 -11.92 20.53 -10.93
C LEU A 102 -11.17 19.59 -11.88
N CYS A 103 -9.91 19.25 -11.56
CA CYS A 103 -9.14 18.28 -12.34
C CYS A 103 -9.79 16.89 -12.33
N ALA A 104 -10.29 16.41 -11.19
CA ALA A 104 -11.00 15.12 -11.13
C ALA A 104 -12.27 15.12 -11.99
N LEU A 105 -13.06 16.20 -11.92
CA LEU A 105 -14.27 16.36 -12.72
C LEU A 105 -13.96 16.46 -14.21
N ALA A 106 -12.98 17.29 -14.59
CA ALA A 106 -12.54 17.44 -15.97
C ALA A 106 -12.01 16.12 -16.54
N ALA A 107 -11.17 15.41 -15.76
CA ALA A 107 -10.65 14.11 -16.16
C ALA A 107 -11.78 13.07 -16.33
N PHE A 108 -12.73 13.02 -15.39
CA PHE A 108 -13.90 12.14 -15.52
C PHE A 108 -14.70 12.43 -16.79
N VAL A 109 -14.98 13.71 -17.05
CA VAL A 109 -15.78 14.14 -18.20
C VAL A 109 -15.07 13.86 -19.54
N LEU A 110 -13.81 14.24 -19.65
CA LEU A 110 -13.02 14.05 -20.87
C LEU A 110 -12.74 12.57 -21.15
N LEU A 111 -12.33 11.79 -20.14
CA LEU A 111 -12.08 10.35 -20.31
C LEU A 111 -13.35 9.60 -20.67
N THR A 112 -14.48 9.93 -20.04
CA THR A 112 -15.80 9.36 -20.40
C THR A 112 -16.15 9.71 -21.84
N SER A 113 -15.89 10.95 -22.27
CA SER A 113 -16.15 11.39 -23.65
C SER A 113 -15.32 10.61 -24.68
N PHE A 114 -14.03 10.36 -24.43
CA PHE A 114 -13.20 9.52 -25.29
C PHE A 114 -13.70 8.08 -25.33
N HIS A 115 -13.92 7.46 -24.19
CA HIS A 115 -14.31 6.05 -24.15
C HIS A 115 -15.72 5.81 -24.71
N HIS A 116 -16.65 6.77 -24.55
CA HIS A 116 -17.96 6.69 -25.17
C HIS A 116 -17.93 6.95 -26.67
N ARG A 117 -16.84 7.48 -27.23
CA ARG A 117 -16.66 7.62 -28.67
C ARG A 117 -16.26 6.29 -29.32
N ASN A 118 -15.45 5.48 -28.63
CA ASN A 118 -15.01 4.18 -29.13
C ASN A 118 -14.98 3.14 -27.99
N PRO A 119 -15.99 2.26 -27.87
CA PRO A 119 -16.06 1.26 -26.81
C PRO A 119 -15.17 0.04 -27.08
N ASN A 120 -14.75 -0.19 -28.32
CA ASN A 120 -14.09 -1.44 -28.74
C ASN A 120 -12.64 -1.56 -28.25
N ILE A 121 -12.02 -0.43 -27.88
CA ILE A 121 -10.66 -0.39 -27.33
C ILE A 121 -10.63 -0.53 -25.79
N LEU A 122 -11.80 -0.65 -25.15
CA LEU A 122 -11.92 -0.63 -23.70
C LEU A 122 -11.83 -2.04 -23.09
N ASN A 123 -11.33 -2.09 -21.87
CA ASN A 123 -11.39 -3.23 -20.97
C ASN A 123 -12.03 -2.84 -19.63
N ALA A 124 -12.14 -3.80 -18.70
CA ALA A 124 -12.77 -3.56 -17.40
C ALA A 124 -12.06 -2.46 -16.55
N GLY A 125 -10.75 -2.27 -16.77
CA GLY A 125 -9.94 -1.24 -16.12
C GLY A 125 -10.36 0.18 -16.47
N ASP A 126 -10.81 0.41 -17.70
CA ASP A 126 -11.30 1.71 -18.17
C ASP A 126 -12.55 2.17 -17.42
N ILE A 127 -13.48 1.24 -17.20
CA ILE A 127 -14.70 1.51 -16.43
C ILE A 127 -14.35 1.86 -15.00
N LEU A 128 -13.40 1.13 -14.40
CA LEU A 128 -12.97 1.38 -13.03
C LEU A 128 -12.18 2.69 -12.91
N LEU A 129 -11.36 3.05 -13.89
CA LEU A 129 -10.60 4.30 -13.92
C LEU A 129 -11.55 5.50 -13.91
N ARG A 130 -12.55 5.52 -14.80
CA ARG A 130 -13.60 6.56 -14.79
C ARG A 130 -14.38 6.59 -13.48
N SER A 131 -14.74 5.43 -12.93
CA SER A 131 -15.42 5.34 -11.63
C SER A 131 -14.56 5.93 -10.51
N GLY A 132 -13.25 5.67 -10.53
CA GLY A 132 -12.29 6.25 -9.59
C GLY A 132 -12.23 7.78 -9.68
N LEU A 133 -12.18 8.32 -10.90
CA LEU A 133 -12.19 9.78 -11.14
C LEU A 133 -13.49 10.43 -10.65
N PHE A 134 -14.63 9.76 -10.86
CA PHE A 134 -15.92 10.19 -10.32
C PHE A 134 -15.91 10.28 -8.79
N TYR A 135 -15.48 9.21 -8.10
CA TYR A 135 -15.39 9.25 -6.64
C TYR A 135 -14.36 10.28 -6.14
N LEU A 136 -13.28 10.49 -6.88
CA LEU A 136 -12.25 11.46 -6.55
C LEU A 136 -12.78 12.90 -6.64
N ALA A 137 -13.69 13.21 -7.57
CA ALA A 137 -14.36 14.50 -7.64
C ALA A 137 -15.19 14.81 -6.38
N LEU A 138 -15.76 13.76 -5.76
CA LEU A 138 -16.52 13.84 -4.50
C LEU A 138 -15.61 13.86 -3.25
N MET A 139 -14.37 13.38 -3.40
CA MET A 139 -13.43 13.18 -2.30
C MET A 139 -12.53 14.42 -2.09
N PRO A 140 -12.44 15.02 -0.90
CA PRO A 140 -11.55 16.15 -0.63
C PRO A 140 -10.07 15.72 -0.48
N SER A 141 -9.52 15.04 -1.49
CA SER A 141 -8.17 14.47 -1.51
C SER A 141 -7.06 15.52 -1.49
N TRP A 142 -7.37 16.80 -1.77
CA TRP A 142 -6.46 17.93 -1.57
C TRP A 142 -6.07 18.15 -0.11
N ARG A 143 -6.77 17.58 0.88
CA ARG A 143 -6.42 17.78 2.30
C ARG A 143 -5.11 17.13 2.72
N ALA A 144 -4.49 16.28 1.89
CA ALA A 144 -3.15 15.78 2.11
C ALA A 144 -2.33 15.79 0.80
N TRP A 145 -1.03 16.02 0.94
CA TRP A 145 -0.01 15.88 -0.11
C TRP A 145 -0.31 16.63 -1.40
N SER A 146 -0.83 17.84 -1.31
CA SER A 146 -1.30 18.63 -2.45
C SER A 146 -0.68 20.03 -2.45
N LEU A 147 -0.52 20.58 -3.65
CA LEU A 147 -0.19 22.00 -3.82
C LEU A 147 -1.33 22.91 -3.35
N ASP A 148 -2.59 22.52 -3.53
CA ASP A 148 -3.76 23.24 -3.02
C ASP A 148 -3.66 23.54 -1.53
N ARG A 149 -3.23 22.54 -0.74
CA ARG A 149 -3.04 22.72 0.71
C ARG A 149 -1.82 23.59 1.03
N LEU A 150 -0.73 23.43 0.28
CA LEU A 150 0.47 24.25 0.47
C LEU A 150 0.16 25.72 0.21
N LEU A 151 -0.54 26.02 -0.89
CA LEU A 151 -1.00 27.36 -1.26
C LEU A 151 -1.99 27.90 -0.22
N GLY A 152 -2.98 27.10 0.19
CA GLY A 152 -3.93 27.49 1.23
C GLY A 152 -3.25 27.89 2.54
N ARG A 153 -2.24 27.13 2.99
CA ARG A 153 -1.44 27.49 4.18
C ARG A 153 -0.70 28.81 4.02
N ARG A 154 -0.10 29.05 2.85
CA ARG A 154 0.58 30.33 2.56
C ARG A 154 -0.39 31.51 2.55
N LEU A 155 -1.65 31.28 2.18
CA LEU A 155 -2.73 32.27 2.25
C LEU A 155 -3.41 32.36 3.64
N GLY A 156 -2.88 31.68 4.66
CA GLY A 156 -3.40 31.70 6.02
C GLY A 156 -4.55 30.72 6.31
N TRP A 157 -4.96 29.89 5.35
CA TRP A 157 -6.02 28.90 5.54
C TRP A 157 -5.49 27.62 6.20
N HIS A 158 -5.92 27.39 7.44
CA HIS A 158 -5.50 26.25 8.26
C HIS A 158 -6.63 25.21 8.34
N ALA A 159 -6.66 24.28 7.38
CA ALA A 159 -7.56 23.13 7.43
C ALA A 159 -6.86 21.89 7.99
N ALA A 160 -7.55 21.19 8.90
CA ALA A 160 -7.12 19.87 9.39
C ALA A 160 -7.05 18.84 8.23
N PRO A 161 -6.13 17.86 8.27
CA PRO A 161 -5.99 16.78 7.28
C PRO A 161 -7.16 15.79 7.24
N LEU A 162 -8.35 16.16 7.72
CA LEU A 162 -9.45 15.24 7.90
C LEU A 162 -10.48 15.38 6.78
N ILE A 163 -10.97 14.26 6.24
CA ILE A 163 -12.07 14.20 5.26
C ILE A 163 -13.28 13.45 5.83
N LYS A 164 -14.46 13.65 5.24
CA LYS A 164 -15.64 12.83 5.57
C LYS A 164 -15.47 11.44 4.97
N ALA A 165 -15.93 10.41 5.68
CA ALA A 165 -15.77 9.02 5.24
C ALA A 165 -16.56 8.66 3.98
N TRP A 166 -17.76 9.23 3.76
CA TRP A 166 -18.69 8.73 2.75
C TRP A 166 -18.12 8.59 1.31
N PRO A 167 -17.33 9.53 0.73
CA PRO A 167 -16.82 9.34 -0.63
C PRO A 167 -15.79 8.21 -0.69
N VAL A 168 -15.02 8.04 0.39
CA VAL A 168 -14.06 6.94 0.55
C VAL A 168 -14.82 5.61 0.68
N ARG A 169 -15.92 5.57 1.44
CA ARG A 169 -16.75 4.37 1.58
C ARG A 169 -17.37 3.95 0.25
N LEU A 170 -17.86 4.89 -0.56
CA LEU A 170 -18.41 4.57 -1.88
C LEU A 170 -17.35 3.91 -2.78
N ALA A 171 -16.13 4.47 -2.83
CA ALA A 171 -15.04 3.88 -3.61
C ALA A 171 -14.57 2.52 -3.06
N GLN A 172 -14.56 2.33 -1.73
CA GLN A 172 -14.26 1.04 -1.11
C GLN A 172 -15.34 0.00 -1.46
N ILE A 173 -16.62 0.37 -1.36
CA ILE A 173 -17.75 -0.50 -1.70
C ILE A 173 -17.70 -0.85 -3.19
N GLN A 174 -17.42 0.12 -4.08
CA GLN A 174 -17.25 -0.14 -5.52
C GLN A 174 -16.25 -1.28 -5.75
N LEU A 175 -15.07 -1.23 -5.12
CA LEU A 175 -14.06 -2.27 -5.30
C LEU A 175 -14.52 -3.63 -4.75
N CYS A 176 -15.17 -3.64 -3.57
CA CYS A 176 -15.71 -4.86 -2.99
C CYS A 176 -16.79 -5.49 -3.89
N LEU A 177 -17.69 -4.67 -4.45
CA LEU A 177 -18.74 -5.12 -5.35
C LEU A 177 -18.18 -5.59 -6.68
N LEU A 178 -17.17 -4.91 -7.22
CA LEU A 178 -16.48 -5.32 -8.44
C LEU A 178 -16.00 -6.76 -8.30
N TYR A 179 -15.21 -7.07 -7.27
CA TYR A 179 -14.69 -8.43 -7.08
C TYR A 179 -15.80 -9.45 -6.79
N LEU A 180 -16.79 -9.10 -5.98
CA LEU A 180 -17.89 -10.00 -5.66
C LEU A 180 -18.68 -10.38 -6.92
N PHE A 181 -19.06 -9.39 -7.73
CA PHE A 181 -19.85 -9.65 -8.93
C PHE A 181 -19.04 -10.30 -10.05
N THR A 182 -17.74 -10.01 -10.20
CA THR A 182 -16.90 -10.76 -11.14
C THR A 182 -16.76 -12.22 -10.72
N GLY A 183 -16.60 -12.49 -9.41
CA GLY A 183 -16.58 -13.85 -8.88
C GLY A 183 -17.90 -14.59 -9.08
N ILE A 184 -19.04 -13.95 -8.81
CA ILE A 184 -20.37 -14.53 -9.04
C ILE A 184 -20.56 -14.86 -10.52
N GLU A 185 -20.14 -13.96 -11.43
CA GLU A 185 -20.28 -14.19 -12.87
C GLU A 185 -19.47 -15.40 -13.32
N LYS A 186 -18.26 -15.57 -12.78
CA LYS A 186 -17.40 -16.74 -13.04
C LYS A 186 -17.94 -18.06 -12.48
N CYS A 187 -18.90 -18.01 -11.56
CA CYS A 187 -19.61 -19.20 -11.08
C CYS A 187 -20.81 -19.60 -11.96
N ARG A 188 -21.23 -18.76 -12.92
CA ARG A 188 -22.42 -19.06 -13.73
C ARG A 188 -22.15 -20.15 -14.78
N PRO A 189 -23.02 -21.17 -14.89
CA PRO A 189 -22.97 -22.12 -16.00
C PRO A 189 -23.29 -21.41 -17.33
N GLY A 190 -22.46 -21.56 -18.37
CA GLY A 190 -22.79 -21.11 -19.74
C GLY A 190 -21.72 -20.24 -20.44
N LEU A 191 -20.78 -19.66 -19.70
CA LEU A 191 -19.57 -19.03 -20.25
C LEU A 191 -18.42 -20.03 -20.14
N GLU A 192 -18.45 -21.07 -20.99
CA GLU A 192 -17.47 -22.17 -21.13
C GLU A 192 -17.10 -23.00 -19.86
N GLY A 193 -17.57 -22.67 -18.65
CA GLY A 193 -17.38 -23.49 -17.44
C GLY A 193 -15.95 -23.54 -16.90
N ASP A 194 -15.02 -22.84 -17.54
CA ASP A 194 -13.57 -22.93 -17.33
C ASP A 194 -13.11 -22.56 -15.92
N TRP A 195 -13.86 -21.70 -15.23
CA TRP A 195 -13.53 -21.28 -13.87
C TRP A 195 -13.80 -22.38 -12.85
N LEU A 196 -14.90 -23.13 -13.02
CA LEU A 196 -15.23 -24.25 -12.15
C LEU A 196 -14.41 -25.49 -12.53
N SER A 197 -14.13 -25.71 -13.82
CA SER A 197 -13.25 -26.80 -14.27
C SER A 197 -11.78 -26.59 -13.87
N GLY A 198 -11.37 -25.34 -13.64
CA GLY A 198 -9.99 -24.98 -13.30
C GLY A 198 -9.15 -24.53 -14.50
N ASP A 199 -9.69 -24.53 -15.71
CA ASP A 199 -8.92 -24.25 -16.93
C ASP A 199 -8.72 -22.76 -17.21
N ALA A 200 -9.52 -21.87 -16.61
CA ALA A 200 -9.62 -20.46 -17.04
C ALA A 200 -8.27 -19.70 -17.08
N VAL A 201 -7.47 -19.80 -16.02
CA VAL A 201 -6.15 -19.13 -15.98
C VAL A 201 -5.19 -19.79 -16.97
N GLY A 202 -5.21 -21.12 -17.07
CA GLY A 202 -4.38 -21.86 -18.03
C GLY A 202 -4.67 -21.46 -19.48
N ARG A 203 -5.94 -21.28 -19.84
CA ARG A 203 -6.35 -20.79 -21.17
C ARG A 203 -5.96 -19.32 -21.39
N SER A 204 -6.17 -18.47 -20.39
CA SER A 204 -5.84 -17.04 -20.47
C SER A 204 -4.34 -16.81 -20.74
N LEU A 205 -3.47 -17.59 -20.10
CA LEU A 205 -2.01 -17.53 -20.29
C LEU A 205 -1.53 -18.06 -21.66
N ARG A 206 -2.44 -18.57 -22.49
CA ARG A 206 -2.16 -19.07 -23.85
C ARG A 206 -2.90 -18.31 -24.93
N PHE A 207 -3.80 -17.42 -24.53
CA PHE A 207 -4.62 -16.69 -25.47
C PHE A 207 -3.76 -15.65 -26.19
N VAL A 208 -3.59 -15.82 -27.49
CA VAL A 208 -2.56 -15.11 -28.28
C VAL A 208 -2.66 -13.59 -28.18
N THR A 209 -3.85 -13.04 -27.95
CA THR A 209 -4.06 -11.59 -27.88
C THR A 209 -3.89 -11.01 -26.47
N ILE A 210 -3.87 -11.85 -25.42
CA ILE A 210 -3.81 -11.40 -24.02
C ILE A 210 -2.55 -11.91 -23.32
N ALA A 211 -1.98 -13.05 -23.69
CA ALA A 211 -0.74 -13.53 -23.08
C ALA A 211 0.43 -12.60 -23.46
N ARG A 212 1.10 -12.04 -22.46
CA ARG A 212 2.29 -11.18 -22.64
C ARG A 212 3.56 -12.00 -22.89
N VAL A 213 3.60 -13.23 -22.37
CA VAL A 213 4.74 -14.16 -22.50
C VAL A 213 4.23 -15.54 -22.88
N ASP A 214 5.05 -16.28 -23.62
CA ASP A 214 4.73 -17.62 -24.13
C ASP A 214 5.14 -18.77 -23.19
N TRP A 215 5.72 -18.45 -22.02
CA TRP A 215 6.31 -19.40 -21.06
C TRP A 215 5.40 -20.55 -20.65
N PHE A 216 4.08 -20.35 -20.70
CA PHE A 216 3.07 -21.31 -20.23
C PHE A 216 2.34 -22.04 -21.37
N SER A 217 2.71 -21.78 -22.63
CA SER A 217 2.06 -22.34 -23.82
C SER A 217 2.16 -23.87 -23.90
N GLY A 218 3.32 -24.44 -23.55
CA GLY A 218 3.58 -25.88 -23.60
C GLY A 218 3.19 -26.68 -22.34
N LEU A 219 2.68 -26.04 -21.29
CA LEU A 219 2.35 -26.74 -20.04
C LEU A 219 1.01 -27.51 -20.15
N PRO A 220 0.75 -28.52 -19.32
CA PRO A 220 -0.61 -29.07 -19.17
C PRO A 220 -1.60 -28.06 -18.57
N LEU A 221 -2.86 -28.02 -19.02
CA LEU A 221 -3.88 -27.08 -18.53
C LEU A 221 -4.17 -27.22 -17.03
N TRP A 222 -4.16 -28.46 -16.52
CA TRP A 222 -4.47 -28.75 -15.12
C TRP A 222 -3.50 -28.08 -14.12
N LEU A 223 -2.29 -27.69 -14.56
CA LEU A 223 -1.38 -26.90 -13.72
C LEU A 223 -1.93 -25.50 -13.40
N GLY A 224 -2.85 -24.99 -14.23
CA GLY A 224 -3.55 -23.72 -13.98
C GLY A 224 -4.68 -23.82 -12.96
N ALA A 225 -5.21 -25.02 -12.71
CA ALA A 225 -6.38 -25.23 -11.86
C ALA A 225 -6.26 -24.65 -10.44
N PRO A 226 -5.13 -24.85 -9.72
CA PRO A 226 -4.96 -24.24 -8.40
C PRO A 226 -5.05 -22.71 -8.43
N VAL A 227 -4.48 -22.08 -9.46
CA VAL A 227 -4.48 -20.61 -9.60
C VAL A 227 -5.88 -20.11 -10.00
N THR A 228 -6.58 -20.84 -10.87
CA THR A 228 -7.96 -20.56 -11.26
C THR A 228 -8.89 -20.55 -10.04
N TRP A 229 -8.91 -21.63 -9.27
CA TRP A 229 -9.79 -21.73 -8.10
C TRP A 229 -9.38 -20.78 -6.98
N LEU A 230 -8.07 -20.55 -6.80
CA LEU A 230 -7.59 -19.56 -5.83
C LEU A 230 -8.05 -18.15 -6.21
N THR A 231 -7.99 -17.79 -7.50
CA THR A 231 -8.49 -16.49 -8.00
C THR A 231 -10.00 -16.38 -7.78
N LEU A 232 -10.77 -17.42 -8.07
CA LEU A 232 -12.22 -17.43 -7.87
C LEU A 232 -12.60 -17.29 -6.39
N ALA A 233 -12.00 -18.10 -5.52
CA ALA A 233 -12.23 -18.04 -4.08
C ALA A 233 -11.84 -16.68 -3.52
N TRP A 234 -10.75 -16.11 -4.03
CA TRP A 234 -10.31 -14.78 -3.68
C TRP A 234 -11.31 -13.69 -4.03
N GLU A 235 -11.81 -13.66 -5.27
CA GLU A 235 -12.75 -12.64 -5.73
C GLU A 235 -14.04 -12.65 -4.89
N LEU A 236 -14.57 -13.84 -4.60
CA LEU A 236 -15.75 -14.02 -3.77
C LEU A 236 -15.52 -13.60 -2.30
N ALA A 237 -14.31 -13.82 -1.78
CA ALA A 237 -13.99 -13.53 -0.37
C ALA A 237 -13.41 -12.13 -0.13
N PHE A 238 -12.86 -11.46 -1.15
CA PHE A 238 -12.07 -10.24 -1.02
C PHE A 238 -12.77 -9.16 -0.18
N GLY A 239 -14.05 -8.89 -0.47
CA GLY A 239 -14.84 -7.88 0.24
C GLY A 239 -14.89 -8.16 1.75
N LEU A 240 -15.12 -9.41 2.16
CA LEU A 240 -15.16 -9.80 3.57
C LEU A 240 -13.76 -9.70 4.22
N LEU A 241 -12.73 -10.18 3.50
CA LEU A 241 -11.35 -10.18 3.97
C LEU A 241 -10.76 -8.78 4.13
N VAL A 242 -11.04 -7.86 3.19
CA VAL A 242 -10.49 -6.51 3.21
C VAL A 242 -11.20 -5.61 4.22
N LEU A 243 -12.50 -5.82 4.44
CA LEU A 243 -13.26 -5.02 5.41
C LEU A 243 -12.88 -5.38 6.85
N TRP A 244 -12.59 -6.65 7.13
CA TRP A 244 -12.11 -7.06 8.44
C TRP A 244 -10.65 -6.62 8.68
N GLN A 245 -10.46 -5.69 9.63
CA GLN A 245 -9.16 -5.11 9.98
C GLN A 245 -8.00 -6.09 10.22
N ARG A 246 -8.29 -7.33 10.66
CA ARG A 246 -7.26 -8.35 10.94
C ARG A 246 -6.74 -9.02 9.67
N THR A 247 -7.64 -9.33 8.74
CA THR A 247 -7.31 -10.00 7.47
C THR A 247 -6.93 -9.00 6.38
N ARG A 248 -7.32 -7.73 6.52
CA ARG A 248 -7.07 -6.68 5.52
C ARG A 248 -5.63 -6.61 5.00
N PRO A 249 -4.57 -6.63 5.82
CA PRO A 249 -3.21 -6.55 5.28
C PRO A 249 -2.87 -7.75 4.39
N ALA A 250 -3.29 -8.96 4.78
CA ALA A 250 -3.17 -10.16 3.96
C ALA A 250 -4.02 -10.05 2.68
N ALA A 251 -5.23 -9.49 2.82
CA ALA A 251 -6.15 -9.25 1.73
C ALA A 251 -5.48 -8.36 0.64
N LEU A 252 -4.94 -7.22 1.06
CA LEU A 252 -4.25 -6.32 0.13
C LEU A 252 -2.97 -6.98 -0.43
N ALA A 253 -2.15 -7.60 0.41
CA ALA A 253 -0.91 -8.26 0.01
C ALA A 253 -1.11 -9.30 -1.10
N PHE A 254 -2.03 -10.24 -0.91
CA PHE A 254 -2.33 -11.25 -1.92
C PHE A 254 -2.90 -10.61 -3.20
N GLY A 255 -3.78 -9.62 -3.05
CA GLY A 255 -4.28 -8.85 -4.19
C GLY A 255 -3.16 -8.18 -5.01
N VAL A 256 -2.14 -7.62 -4.36
CA VAL A 256 -1.00 -7.04 -5.09
C VAL A 256 -0.20 -8.11 -5.82
N LEU A 257 0.00 -9.29 -5.24
CA LEU A 257 0.66 -10.42 -5.91
C LEU A 257 -0.12 -10.90 -7.14
N VAL A 258 -1.45 -11.00 -7.05
CA VAL A 258 -2.31 -11.35 -8.18
C VAL A 258 -2.16 -10.33 -9.31
N HIS A 259 -2.26 -9.03 -8.99
CA HIS A 259 -2.15 -7.97 -10.00
C HIS A 259 -0.75 -7.82 -10.58
N ALA A 260 0.30 -8.07 -9.80
CA ALA A 260 1.67 -8.15 -10.30
C ALA A 260 1.85 -9.35 -11.23
N GLY A 261 1.24 -10.50 -10.92
CA GLY A 261 1.21 -11.68 -11.78
C GLY A 261 0.51 -11.40 -13.11
N ILE A 262 -0.71 -10.83 -13.06
CA ILE A 262 -1.46 -10.42 -14.27
C ILE A 262 -0.61 -9.46 -15.11
N PHE A 263 -0.02 -8.43 -14.50
CA PHE A 263 0.84 -7.51 -15.25
C PHE A 263 2.08 -8.21 -15.82
N ALA A 264 2.69 -9.17 -15.12
CA ALA A 264 3.86 -9.86 -15.64
C ALA A 264 3.54 -10.80 -16.81
N THR A 265 2.34 -11.38 -16.87
CA THR A 265 2.02 -12.47 -17.81
C THR A 265 0.90 -12.15 -18.80
N MET A 266 0.14 -11.07 -18.62
CA MET A 266 -1.01 -10.72 -19.44
C MET A 266 -1.01 -9.23 -19.85
N GLU A 267 -1.40 -8.97 -21.10
CA GLU A 267 -1.65 -7.64 -21.65
C GLU A 267 -3.09 -7.19 -21.37
N VAL A 268 -3.28 -6.58 -20.20
CA VAL A 268 -4.54 -5.93 -19.80
C VAL A 268 -4.29 -4.44 -19.49
N THR A 269 -3.38 -3.83 -20.26
CA THR A 269 -3.00 -2.41 -20.21
C THR A 269 -2.76 -1.90 -18.78
N HIS A 270 -3.56 -0.93 -18.30
CA HIS A 270 -3.44 -0.27 -17.01
C HIS A 270 -4.37 -0.85 -15.93
N PHE A 271 -5.08 -1.95 -16.21
CA PHE A 271 -6.07 -2.56 -15.30
C PHE A 271 -5.49 -2.81 -13.90
N SER A 272 -4.35 -3.50 -13.83
CA SER A 272 -3.67 -3.84 -12.57
C SER A 272 -3.33 -2.59 -11.77
N PHE A 273 -2.79 -1.54 -12.40
CA PHE A 273 -2.45 -0.29 -11.70
C PHE A 273 -3.69 0.46 -11.20
N THR A 274 -4.80 0.38 -11.94
CA THR A 274 -6.07 1.01 -11.55
C THR A 274 -6.62 0.35 -10.28
N ILE A 275 -6.63 -0.99 -10.22
CA ILE A 275 -7.06 -1.71 -9.01
C ILE A 275 -6.14 -1.37 -7.82
N LEU A 276 -4.83 -1.38 -8.04
CA LEU A 276 -3.86 -1.07 -6.99
C LEU A 276 -3.98 0.38 -6.49
N ALA A 277 -4.44 1.32 -7.31
CA ALA A 277 -4.76 2.66 -6.85
C ALA A 277 -5.85 2.62 -5.76
N PHE A 278 -6.93 1.85 -5.95
CA PHE A 278 -8.00 1.74 -4.95
C PHE A 278 -7.54 1.11 -3.64
N TYR A 279 -6.49 0.28 -3.64
CA TYR A 279 -5.98 -0.36 -2.42
C TYR A 279 -5.50 0.67 -1.40
N TRP A 280 -5.03 1.83 -1.84
CA TRP A 280 -4.65 2.92 -0.95
C TRP A 280 -5.77 3.32 0.00
N LEU A 281 -7.03 3.27 -0.44
CA LEU A 281 -8.19 3.62 0.39
C LEU A 281 -8.41 2.65 1.56
N PHE A 282 -7.79 1.47 1.54
CA PHE A 282 -7.86 0.49 2.62
C PHE A 282 -6.62 0.52 3.53
N VAL A 283 -5.52 1.14 3.08
CA VAL A 283 -4.28 1.27 3.85
C VAL A 283 -4.50 2.27 5.01
N PRO A 284 -4.14 1.93 6.26
CA PRO A 284 -4.23 2.87 7.37
C PRO A 284 -3.36 4.10 7.13
N ALA A 285 -3.90 5.29 7.39
CA ALA A 285 -3.18 6.55 7.22
C ALA A 285 -1.86 6.60 8.01
N SER A 286 -1.81 5.97 9.20
CA SER A 286 -0.57 5.87 9.99
C SER A 286 0.56 5.19 9.23
N VAL A 287 0.27 4.13 8.47
CA VAL A 287 1.28 3.45 7.64
C VAL A 287 1.83 4.41 6.58
N LEU A 288 0.96 5.16 5.92
CA LEU A 288 1.36 6.16 4.92
C LEU A 288 2.18 7.30 5.50
N MET A 289 1.78 7.83 6.66
CA MET A 289 2.53 8.87 7.35
C MET A 289 3.89 8.36 7.85
N ASP A 290 3.95 7.12 8.33
CA ASP A 290 5.21 6.46 8.75
C ASP A 290 6.11 6.19 7.54
N MET A 291 5.56 5.72 6.41
CA MET A 291 6.24 5.59 5.11
C MET A 291 6.73 6.93 4.56
N ARG A 292 6.13 8.05 4.96
CA ARG A 292 6.61 9.39 4.57
C ARG A 292 7.62 9.95 5.57
N GLY A 293 7.54 9.54 6.85
CA GLY A 293 8.29 10.13 7.96
C GLY A 293 7.71 11.45 8.47
N GLN A 294 6.50 11.84 8.00
CA GLN A 294 5.81 13.03 8.49
C GLN A 294 4.28 12.88 8.42
N SER A 295 3.58 13.59 9.31
CA SER A 295 2.15 13.82 9.17
C SER A 295 1.87 14.90 8.11
N SER A 296 0.63 14.99 7.63
CA SER A 296 0.24 16.12 6.78
C SER A 296 0.20 17.45 7.54
N ASN A 297 0.28 17.46 8.87
CA ASN A 297 0.48 18.67 9.66
C ASN A 297 1.93 19.16 9.67
N GLY A 298 2.88 18.38 9.13
CA GLY A 298 4.30 18.73 9.09
C GLY A 298 5.08 18.20 10.30
N GLU A 299 4.43 17.49 11.22
CA GLU A 299 5.11 16.87 12.35
C GLU A 299 5.96 15.70 11.85
N ARG A 300 7.22 15.64 12.31
CA ARG A 300 8.10 14.50 12.04
C ARG A 300 7.58 13.26 12.75
N ARG A 301 7.61 12.12 12.06
CA ARG A 301 7.16 10.82 12.57
C ARG A 301 8.33 9.84 12.55
N LEU A 302 8.97 9.70 13.71
CA LEU A 302 10.12 8.81 13.89
C LEU A 302 9.71 7.58 14.69
N LEU A 303 10.09 6.39 14.21
CA LEU A 303 9.93 5.15 14.98
C LEU A 303 11.08 5.05 15.97
N ARG A 304 10.76 4.86 17.26
CA ARG A 304 11.75 4.68 18.31
C ARG A 304 12.06 3.20 18.45
N VAL A 305 13.31 2.81 18.21
CA VAL A 305 13.79 1.43 18.27
C VAL A 305 14.63 1.26 19.53
N PHE A 306 14.14 0.44 20.46
CA PHE A 306 14.82 0.13 21.71
C PHE A 306 15.72 -1.09 21.49
N TYR A 307 16.99 -0.95 21.86
CA TYR A 307 17.98 -2.00 21.67
C TYR A 307 19.00 -2.04 22.81
N ASP A 308 19.64 -3.20 22.97
CA ASP A 308 20.68 -3.41 23.97
C ASP A 308 22.03 -2.90 23.45
N THR A 309 22.56 -1.84 24.06
CA THR A 309 23.86 -1.27 23.72
C THR A 309 25.04 -2.16 24.11
N MET A 310 24.87 -3.13 25.01
CA MET A 310 25.92 -4.08 25.40
C MET A 310 25.90 -5.36 24.57
N CYS A 311 24.82 -5.63 23.83
CA CYS A 311 24.73 -6.81 22.99
C CYS A 311 25.34 -6.55 21.60
N PRO A 312 26.38 -7.28 21.17
CA PRO A 312 27.01 -7.08 19.87
C PRO A 312 26.07 -7.44 18.70
N VAL A 313 25.15 -8.38 18.90
CA VAL A 313 24.13 -8.74 17.91
C VAL A 313 23.14 -7.60 17.73
N CYS A 314 22.65 -7.00 18.82
CA CYS A 314 21.74 -5.85 18.78
C CYS A 314 22.42 -4.65 18.11
N ASN A 315 23.69 -4.38 18.43
CA ASN A 315 24.47 -3.32 17.78
C ASN A 315 24.71 -3.60 16.28
N ARG A 316 24.94 -4.85 15.88
CA ARG A 316 25.05 -5.22 14.46
C ARG A 316 23.73 -4.99 13.74
N ALA A 317 22.61 -5.43 14.30
CA ALA A 317 21.28 -5.20 13.76
C ALA A 317 20.96 -3.69 13.66
N ARG A 318 21.25 -2.90 14.70
CA ARG A 318 21.14 -1.44 14.71
C ARG A 318 21.93 -0.81 13.56
N ARG A 319 23.20 -1.18 13.38
CA ARG A 319 24.03 -0.67 12.27
C ARG A 319 23.45 -1.01 10.90
N THR A 320 22.93 -2.23 10.71
CA THR A 320 22.24 -2.61 9.48
C THR A 320 20.99 -1.76 9.26
N LEU A 321 20.13 -1.61 10.28
CA LEU A 321 18.92 -0.78 10.19
C LEU A 321 19.26 0.69 9.88
N GLN A 322 20.29 1.24 10.51
CA GLN A 322 20.75 2.60 10.26
C GLN A 322 21.26 2.78 8.81
N ARG A 323 21.94 1.76 8.25
CA ARG A 323 22.33 1.76 6.83
C ARG A 323 21.15 1.63 5.87
N LEU A 324 20.05 1.02 6.29
CA LEU A 324 18.84 0.87 5.48
C LEU A 324 17.91 2.09 5.60
N ASP A 325 18.04 2.87 6.67
CA ASP A 325 17.23 4.05 6.95
C ASP A 325 17.78 5.32 6.27
N TRP A 326 17.83 5.32 4.94
CA TRP A 326 18.34 6.44 4.13
C TRP A 326 17.56 7.75 4.31
N LEU A 327 16.34 7.65 4.86
CA LEU A 327 15.42 8.77 5.06
C LEU A 327 15.36 9.24 6.52
N GLY A 328 16.19 8.67 7.42
CA GLY A 328 16.35 9.13 8.80
C GLY A 328 15.07 9.06 9.63
N ARG A 329 14.33 7.97 9.53
CA ARG A 329 13.01 7.78 10.16
C ARG A 329 13.06 6.94 11.42
N LEU A 330 14.21 6.40 11.78
CA LEU A 330 14.42 5.63 12.99
C LEU A 330 15.21 6.44 14.01
N ARG A 331 14.73 6.44 15.25
CA ARG A 331 15.47 6.93 16.42
C ARG A 331 15.83 5.74 17.29
N PHE A 332 17.11 5.54 17.53
CA PHE A 332 17.59 4.44 18.37
C PHE A 332 17.71 4.91 19.81
N GLU A 333 17.10 4.17 20.73
CA GLU A 333 17.10 4.45 22.17
C GLU A 333 17.78 3.29 22.90
N ASP A 334 18.59 3.61 23.91
CA ASP A 334 19.23 2.60 24.75
C ASP A 334 18.22 2.03 25.75
N LEU A 335 18.04 0.70 25.76
CA LEU A 335 17.14 0.05 26.72
C LEU A 335 17.62 0.15 28.17
N HIS A 336 18.90 0.50 28.40
CA HIS A 336 19.45 0.67 29.74
C HIS A 336 19.08 2.00 30.39
N ASP A 337 18.58 2.98 29.62
CA ASP A 337 17.96 4.19 30.16
C ASP A 337 16.54 3.86 30.67
N ARG A 338 16.47 3.32 31.89
CA ARG A 338 15.22 2.80 32.47
C ARG A 338 14.12 3.87 32.58
N PRO A 339 14.37 5.08 33.11
CA PRO A 339 13.33 6.11 33.19
C PRO A 339 12.73 6.44 31.82
N LEU A 340 13.56 6.53 30.78
CA LEU A 340 13.10 6.75 29.40
C LEU A 340 12.23 5.59 28.90
N CYS A 341 12.65 4.34 29.15
CA CYS A 341 11.98 3.15 28.66
C CYS A 341 10.66 2.89 29.39
N GLU A 342 10.61 3.05 30.70
CA GLU A 342 9.39 2.91 31.51
C GLU A 342 8.33 3.95 31.12
N ALA A 343 8.75 5.19 30.84
CA ALA A 343 7.86 6.23 30.34
C ALA A 343 7.37 5.96 28.91
N ALA A 344 8.20 5.37 28.06
CA ALA A 344 7.90 5.15 26.65
C ALA A 344 7.12 3.85 26.36
N LEU A 345 7.32 2.81 27.18
CA LEU A 345 6.79 1.46 27.00
C LEU A 345 6.02 1.02 28.25
N PRO A 346 4.84 1.61 28.53
CA PRO A 346 4.08 1.28 29.72
C PRO A 346 3.70 -0.20 29.73
N GLY A 347 4.01 -0.89 30.84
CA GLY A 347 3.71 -2.31 31.04
C GLY A 347 4.74 -3.29 30.44
N VAL A 348 5.83 -2.81 29.82
CA VAL A 348 6.92 -3.66 29.34
C VAL A 348 8.07 -3.63 30.33
N THR A 349 8.42 -4.79 30.89
CA THR A 349 9.52 -4.85 31.86
C THR A 349 10.88 -4.75 31.18
N TYR A 350 11.91 -4.35 31.94
CA TYR A 350 13.29 -4.38 31.47
C TYR A 350 13.72 -5.79 31.00
N ALA A 351 13.26 -6.83 31.70
CA ALA A 351 13.49 -8.22 31.30
C ALA A 351 12.87 -8.54 29.93
N ASP A 352 11.67 -8.03 29.64
CA ASP A 352 11.05 -8.24 28.33
C ASP A 352 11.84 -7.57 27.20
N GLN A 353 12.35 -6.36 27.45
CA GLN A 353 13.18 -5.61 26.49
C GLN A 353 14.53 -6.29 26.22
N LEU A 354 15.09 -6.97 27.22
CA LEU A 354 16.27 -7.82 27.02
C LEU A 354 15.94 -9.06 26.15
N ARG A 355 14.72 -9.60 26.18
CA ARG A 355 14.32 -10.77 25.37
C ARG A 355 14.15 -10.44 23.89
N ALA A 356 13.53 -9.31 23.57
CA ALA A 356 13.15 -8.97 22.21
C ALA A 356 13.35 -7.49 21.91
N MET A 357 13.56 -7.18 20.62
CA MET A 357 13.58 -5.80 20.15
C MET A 357 12.17 -5.19 20.23
N TYR A 358 12.09 -3.96 20.74
CA TYR A 358 10.85 -3.18 20.76
C TYR A 358 10.92 -1.99 19.81
N VAL A 359 9.80 -1.70 19.15
CA VAL A 359 9.63 -0.53 18.29
C VAL A 359 8.37 0.20 18.73
N LEU A 360 8.53 1.46 19.11
CA LEU A 360 7.43 2.36 19.45
C LEU A 360 7.13 3.26 18.25
N ARG A 361 5.87 3.26 17.82
CA ARG A 361 5.37 4.15 16.78
C ARG A 361 4.96 5.50 17.35
N PRO A 362 4.90 6.54 16.51
CA PRO A 362 4.46 7.88 16.94
C PRO A 362 3.00 7.95 17.41
N ASP A 363 2.18 6.93 17.13
CA ASP A 363 0.81 6.82 17.64
C ASP A 363 0.74 6.18 19.06
N GLY A 364 1.88 5.90 19.68
CA GLY A 364 1.99 5.30 21.02
C GLY A 364 1.92 3.77 21.02
N ARG A 365 1.69 3.12 19.87
CA ARG A 365 1.67 1.65 19.81
C ARG A 365 3.09 1.11 19.77
N HIS A 366 3.37 0.11 20.60
CA HIS A 366 4.64 -0.61 20.58
C HIS A 366 4.47 -2.02 20.04
N PHE A 367 5.54 -2.54 19.42
CA PHE A 367 5.59 -3.87 18.83
C PHE A 367 6.88 -4.57 19.29
N ALA A 368 6.81 -5.88 19.48
CA ALA A 368 7.93 -6.70 19.92
C ALA A 368 8.34 -7.73 18.87
N GLY A 369 9.63 -8.02 18.80
CA GLY A 369 10.19 -9.12 18.02
C GLY A 369 9.88 -9.07 16.51
N PHE A 370 9.30 -10.14 15.95
CA PHE A 370 8.92 -10.15 14.53
C PHE A 370 7.89 -9.06 14.19
N ASP A 371 7.00 -8.74 15.13
CA ASP A 371 5.99 -7.69 14.92
C ASP A 371 6.64 -6.30 14.90
N ALA A 372 7.77 -6.12 15.62
CA ALA A 372 8.62 -4.94 15.50
C ALA A 372 9.29 -4.85 14.13
N LEU A 373 9.80 -5.98 13.59
CA LEU A 373 10.33 -6.01 12.21
C LEU A 373 9.26 -5.64 11.18
N ARG A 374 8.04 -6.17 11.32
CA ARG A 374 6.90 -5.80 10.46
C ARG A 374 6.55 -4.30 10.56
N ALA A 375 6.72 -3.70 11.73
CA ALA A 375 6.48 -2.27 11.92
C ALA A 375 7.55 -1.38 11.23
N LEU A 376 8.79 -1.88 11.09
CA LEU A 376 9.91 -1.20 10.43
C LEU A 376 9.87 -1.28 8.89
N MET A 377 9.35 -2.38 8.33
CA MET A 377 9.34 -2.62 6.89
C MET A 377 8.72 -1.48 6.05
N PRO A 378 7.56 -0.87 6.40
CA PRO A 378 7.02 0.26 5.64
C PRO A 378 7.94 1.51 5.66
N VAL A 379 8.78 1.65 6.68
CA VAL A 379 9.55 2.88 6.93
C VAL A 379 10.88 2.87 6.18
N LEU A 380 11.42 1.68 5.94
CA LEU A 380 12.73 1.43 5.33
C LEU A 380 12.62 1.33 3.79
N PRO A 381 13.22 2.25 3.02
CA PRO A 381 13.05 2.32 1.55
C PRO A 381 13.39 1.04 0.79
N LEU A 382 14.40 0.27 1.24
CA LEU A 382 14.77 -0.99 0.59
C LEU A 382 13.59 -1.97 0.50
N PHE A 383 12.72 -2.00 1.51
CA PHE A 383 11.55 -2.89 1.53
C PHE A 383 10.42 -2.43 0.59
N TRP A 384 10.49 -1.21 0.05
CA TRP A 384 9.58 -0.77 -1.02
C TRP A 384 9.95 -1.39 -2.36
N MET A 385 11.25 -1.60 -2.60
CA MET A 385 11.72 -2.30 -3.80
C MET A 385 11.53 -3.83 -3.66
N LEU A 386 11.72 -4.35 -2.45
CA LEU A 386 11.43 -5.75 -2.08
C LEU A 386 9.99 -5.94 -1.60
N TRP A 387 9.05 -5.11 -2.09
CA TRP A 387 7.68 -5.10 -1.60
C TRP A 387 6.97 -6.47 -1.68
N PRO A 388 7.21 -7.35 -2.68
CA PRO A 388 6.55 -8.67 -2.69
C PRO A 388 6.95 -9.49 -1.47
N LEU A 389 8.23 -9.46 -1.08
CA LEU A 389 8.75 -10.16 0.10
C LEU A 389 8.21 -9.57 1.41
N TRP A 390 8.06 -8.25 1.47
CA TRP A 390 7.41 -7.59 2.62
C TRP A 390 5.93 -7.98 2.72
N MET A 391 5.21 -8.06 1.60
CA MET A 391 3.79 -8.42 1.58
C MET A 391 3.55 -9.86 2.06
N LEU A 392 4.47 -10.79 1.78
CA LEU A 392 4.41 -12.15 2.31
C LEU A 392 4.39 -12.18 3.85
N ALA A 393 5.06 -11.24 4.52
CA ALA A 393 5.08 -11.18 5.99
C ALA A 393 3.70 -10.93 6.63
N TRP A 394 2.70 -10.52 5.84
CA TRP A 394 1.33 -10.28 6.29
C TRP A 394 0.37 -11.43 6.03
N LEU A 395 0.77 -12.47 5.28
CA LEU A 395 -0.07 -13.62 5.00
C LEU A 395 -0.26 -14.51 6.25
N PRO A 396 -1.47 -15.08 6.46
CA PRO A 396 -1.76 -16.01 7.54
C PRO A 396 -1.01 -17.33 7.30
N GLY A 397 0.12 -17.50 8.00
CA GLY A 397 1.05 -18.62 7.80
C GLY A 397 2.50 -18.13 7.91
N PHE A 398 2.89 -17.22 7.04
CA PHE A 398 4.21 -16.57 7.08
C PHE A 398 4.42 -15.75 8.36
N SER A 399 3.35 -15.13 8.89
CA SER A 399 3.43 -14.42 10.18
C SER A 399 3.71 -15.35 11.37
N HIS A 400 3.16 -16.57 11.36
CA HIS A 400 3.46 -17.58 12.38
C HIS A 400 4.88 -18.11 12.24
N LEU A 401 5.29 -18.43 11.01
CA LEU A 401 6.65 -18.84 10.69
C LEU A 401 7.68 -17.78 11.08
N GLY A 402 7.43 -16.51 10.75
CA GLY A 402 8.30 -15.38 11.07
C GLY A 402 8.46 -15.17 12.58
N ARG A 403 7.39 -15.31 13.37
CA ARG A 403 7.47 -15.27 14.84
C ARG A 403 8.23 -16.47 15.41
N ALA A 404 8.03 -17.66 14.88
CA ALA A 404 8.75 -18.87 15.30
C ALA A 404 10.25 -18.73 15.00
N LEU A 405 10.60 -18.32 13.78
CA LEU A 405 11.96 -18.08 13.35
C LEU A 405 12.63 -16.97 14.18
N TYR A 406 11.94 -15.85 14.40
CA TYR A 406 12.46 -14.78 15.26
C TYR A 406 12.77 -15.28 16.67
N ARG A 407 11.86 -16.04 17.30
CA ARG A 407 12.10 -16.61 18.64
C ARG A 407 13.28 -17.57 18.65
N TYR A 408 13.42 -18.41 17.63
CA TYR A 408 14.56 -19.31 17.50
C TYR A 408 15.88 -18.52 17.39
N ILE A 409 15.94 -17.52 16.53
CA ILE A 409 17.13 -16.66 16.38
C ILE A 409 17.39 -15.91 17.69
N ALA A 410 16.36 -15.30 18.31
CA ALA A 410 16.51 -14.52 19.53
C ALA A 410 17.03 -15.36 20.71
N ARG A 411 16.62 -16.64 20.81
CA ARG A 411 17.13 -17.58 21.82
C ARG A 411 18.57 -17.99 21.56
N ASN A 412 18.94 -18.20 20.30
CA ASN A 412 20.27 -18.70 19.93
C ASN A 412 21.26 -17.60 19.56
N ARG A 413 20.87 -16.32 19.58
CA ARG A 413 21.68 -15.20 19.07
C ARG A 413 23.04 -15.06 19.73
N PHE A 414 23.14 -15.48 20.99
CA PHE A 414 24.37 -15.39 21.78
C PHE A 414 25.37 -16.51 21.48
N MET A 415 24.95 -17.61 20.83
CA MET A 415 25.85 -18.68 20.41
C MET A 415 26.75 -18.28 19.22
N TYR A 416 26.33 -17.27 18.45
CA TYR A 416 27.01 -16.85 17.22
C TYR A 416 27.66 -15.46 17.35
N ALA A 417 27.74 -14.93 18.57
CA ALA A 417 28.20 -13.58 18.84
C ALA A 417 29.66 -13.58 19.31
N SER A 418 30.55 -12.98 18.52
CA SER A 418 31.89 -12.58 18.98
C SER A 418 31.80 -11.26 19.75
N CYS A 419 32.57 -11.13 20.81
CA CYS A 419 32.56 -9.96 21.69
C CYS A 419 33.96 -9.40 21.90
N ASP A 420 34.08 -8.08 21.80
CA ASP A 420 35.37 -7.38 21.81
C ASP A 420 35.70 -6.74 23.18
N SER A 421 34.79 -6.79 24.16
CA SER A 421 35.02 -6.21 25.50
C SER A 421 34.66 -7.16 26.64
N GLU A 422 35.38 -7.09 27.76
CA GLU A 422 35.14 -7.95 28.93
C GLU A 422 33.70 -7.84 29.46
N VAL A 423 33.15 -6.62 29.49
CA VAL A 423 31.80 -6.34 29.98
C VAL A 423 30.75 -6.96 29.07
N CYS A 424 30.91 -6.85 27.75
CA CYS A 424 30.05 -7.54 26.81
C CYS A 424 30.22 -9.07 26.93
N SER A 425 31.43 -9.57 27.22
CA SER A 425 31.67 -11.01 27.36
C SER A 425 30.95 -11.58 28.58
N LEU A 426 30.94 -10.83 29.70
CA LEU A 426 30.27 -11.22 30.93
C LEU A 426 28.75 -11.11 30.80
N HIS A 427 28.25 -10.03 30.17
CA HIS A 427 26.84 -9.87 29.81
C HIS A 427 26.33 -11.02 28.94
N LEU A 428 27.09 -11.37 27.90
CA LEU A 428 26.78 -12.50 27.03
C LEU A 428 26.78 -13.83 27.79
N LYS A 429 27.79 -14.09 28.64
CA LYS A 429 27.84 -15.31 29.47
C LYS A 429 26.62 -15.44 30.38
N LEU A 430 26.17 -14.34 30.99
CA LEU A 430 24.98 -14.31 31.83
C LEU A 430 23.70 -14.64 31.03
N LEU A 431 23.63 -14.21 29.78
CA LEU A 431 22.45 -14.40 28.92
C LEU A 431 22.47 -15.67 28.04
N ALA A 432 23.63 -16.31 27.83
CA ALA A 432 23.80 -17.39 26.85
C ALA A 432 23.38 -18.79 27.33
N GLY A 433 23.11 -19.00 28.62
CA GLY A 433 22.89 -20.35 29.17
C GLY A 433 21.85 -20.49 30.26
N ARG A 434 21.10 -19.44 30.59
CA ARG A 434 20.06 -19.46 31.64
C ARG A 434 18.73 -18.97 31.08
N GLU A 435 17.62 -19.56 31.55
CA GLU A 435 16.34 -18.88 31.41
C GLU A 435 16.46 -17.50 32.07
N MET A 436 15.91 -16.47 31.44
CA MET A 436 15.95 -15.10 31.99
C MET A 436 15.02 -15.00 33.19
N ASP A 437 15.44 -15.56 34.31
CA ASP A 437 14.83 -15.43 35.62
C ASP A 437 15.23 -14.08 36.27
N ASP A 438 14.56 -13.75 37.37
CA ASP A 438 14.76 -12.48 38.08
C ASP A 438 16.17 -12.34 38.68
N GLU A 439 16.90 -13.44 38.84
CA GLU A 439 18.26 -13.45 39.37
C GLU A 439 19.28 -13.07 38.29
N VAL A 440 19.17 -13.65 37.09
CA VAL A 440 20.00 -13.28 35.93
C VAL A 440 19.76 -11.81 35.57
N VAL A 441 18.51 -11.35 35.59
CA VAL A 441 18.18 -9.94 35.34
C VAL A 441 18.86 -9.03 36.37
N ARG A 442 18.80 -9.37 37.67
CA ARG A 442 19.49 -8.61 38.72
C ARG A 442 21.01 -8.57 38.52
N GLN A 443 21.63 -9.67 38.13
CA GLN A 443 23.08 -9.71 37.88
C GLN A 443 23.48 -8.86 36.68
N VAL A 444 22.69 -8.88 35.59
CA VAL A 444 22.88 -8.00 34.42
C VAL A 444 22.69 -6.53 34.81
N VAL A 445 21.67 -6.21 35.61
CA VAL A 445 21.43 -4.87 36.15
C VAL A 445 22.63 -4.37 36.98
N ALA A 446 23.13 -5.19 37.90
CA ALA A 446 24.27 -4.84 38.74
C ALA A 446 25.57 -4.71 37.93
N LEU A 447 25.71 -5.47 36.84
CA LEU A 447 26.82 -5.33 35.91
C LEU A 447 26.73 -3.98 35.17
N HIS A 448 25.54 -3.60 34.69
CA HIS A 448 25.31 -2.30 34.04
C HIS A 448 25.60 -1.13 34.98
N GLU A 449 25.07 -1.15 36.20
CA GLU A 449 25.27 -0.05 37.15
C GLU A 449 26.75 0.13 37.50
N ARG A 450 27.51 -0.96 37.62
CA ARG A 450 28.96 -0.91 37.79
C ARG A 450 29.65 -0.30 36.58
N PHE A 451 29.25 -0.67 35.37
CA PHE A 451 29.83 -0.14 34.14
C PHE A 451 29.47 1.33 33.87
N SER A 452 28.23 1.72 34.14
CA SER A 452 27.77 3.11 34.00
C SER A 452 28.52 4.03 34.95
N LYS A 453 28.78 3.58 36.19
CA LYS A 453 29.59 4.29 37.18
C LYS A 453 31.09 4.35 36.84
N SER A 454 31.63 3.35 36.13
CA SER A 454 33.04 3.31 35.75
C SER A 454 33.36 4.02 34.44
N ARG A 455 32.34 4.39 33.65
CA ARG A 455 32.50 5.17 32.44
C ARG A 455 32.83 6.63 32.83
N PRO A 456 33.97 7.20 32.41
CA PRO A 456 34.17 8.64 32.56
C PRO A 456 33.01 9.33 31.86
N GLN A 457 32.34 10.26 32.53
CA GLN A 457 31.40 11.17 31.88
C GLN A 457 32.17 11.82 30.74
N ALA A 458 31.94 11.38 29.51
CA ALA A 458 32.44 12.09 28.35
C ALA A 458 31.85 13.49 28.47
N ALA A 459 32.73 14.46 28.73
CA ALA A 459 32.39 15.83 28.94
C ALA A 459 31.43 16.29 27.84
N ALA A 460 30.42 17.05 28.25
CA ALA A 460 29.76 17.98 27.36
C ALA A 460 30.83 18.94 26.81
N SER A 461 31.38 18.61 25.64
CA SER A 461 32.05 19.51 24.71
C SER A 461 31.37 19.24 23.35
N GLY A 462 30.78 20.19 22.64
CA GLY A 462 31.08 21.60 22.55
C GLY A 462 31.52 21.89 21.11
N SER A 463 30.56 21.89 20.18
CA SER A 463 30.51 22.68 18.93
C SER A 463 29.27 22.28 18.12
#